data_AF-A0A8T1TNG0-F1
#
_entry.id   AF-A0A8T1TNG0-F1
#
_cell.length_a   1.000
_cell.length_b   1.000
_cell.length_c   1.000
_cell.angle_alpha   90.00
_cell.angle_beta   90.00
_cell.angle_gamma   90.00
#
_symmetry.space_group_name_H-M   'P 1'
#
loop_
_entity.id
_entity.type
_entity.pdbx_description
1 polymer ?
#
loop_
_entity_poly.entity_id
_entity_poly.type
_entity_poly.pdbx_seq_one_letter_code
_entity_poly.pdbx_strand_id
1 'polypeptide(L)'
;QQVRSKSSDRCLDAYQGWDGGIVHVFRCMDNEPNQKWTLESETGKLKHATHQGFCLDTDPAQSNKLQLYGCSPNNANQQWSVIDPANI
;
A
#
# COMPACT_ATOMS: atom_id res chain seq x y z
N GLN A 1 -4.40 3.15 9.43
CA GLN A 1 -4.20 1.83 10.07
C GLN A 1 -2.89 1.23 9.55
N GLN A 2 -2.30 0.20 10.16
CA GLN A 2 -1.08 -0.46 9.62
C GLN A 2 -1.43 -1.75 8.87
N VAL A 3 -0.69 -2.05 7.80
CA VAL A 3 -0.70 -3.37 7.15
C VAL A 3 0.49 -4.15 7.69
N ARG A 4 0.23 -5.12 8.57
CA ARG A 4 1.24 -5.87 9.32
C ARG A 4 1.31 -7.31 8.82
N SER A 5 2.51 -7.74 8.43
CA SER A 5 2.79 -9.13 8.12
C SER A 5 2.72 -9.98 9.37
N LYS A 6 1.87 -11.01 9.37
CA LYS A 6 1.79 -11.99 10.47
C LYS A 6 3.05 -12.85 10.60
N SER A 7 3.78 -13.10 9.51
CA SER A 7 4.92 -14.01 9.50
C SER A 7 6.23 -13.38 9.98
N SER A 8 6.43 -12.09 9.67
CA SER A 8 7.70 -11.40 9.93
C SER A 8 7.60 -10.29 10.95
N ASP A 9 6.38 -9.98 11.40
CA ASP A 9 6.11 -8.84 12.28
C ASP A 9 6.67 -7.50 11.75
N ARG A 10 6.51 -7.29 10.44
CA ARG A 10 6.89 -6.06 9.73
C ARG A 10 5.67 -5.38 9.15
N CYS A 11 5.74 -4.05 9.03
CA CYS A 11 4.66 -3.22 8.53
C CYS A 11 5.01 -2.64 7.16
N LEU A 12 4.01 -2.53 6.29
CA LEU A 12 4.12 -1.86 4.99
C LEU A 12 4.40 -0.37 5.19
N ASP A 13 5.45 0.13 4.55
CA ASP A 13 6.02 1.46 4.77
C ASP A 13 6.34 2.14 3.44
N ALA A 14 5.94 3.41 3.30
CA ALA A 14 6.23 4.25 2.14
C ALA A 14 6.60 5.68 2.57
N TYR A 15 7.90 5.97 2.67
CA TYR A 15 8.40 7.26 3.13
C TYR A 15 8.52 8.33 2.03
N GLN A 16 8.43 7.92 0.76
CA GLN A 16 8.59 8.81 -0.40
C GLN A 16 7.22 9.16 -1.01
N GLY A 17 6.78 10.40 -0.82
CA GLY A 17 5.49 10.92 -1.30
C GLY A 17 5.53 11.43 -2.76
N TRP A 18 5.95 10.60 -3.70
CA TRP A 18 5.97 10.91 -5.14
C TRP A 18 5.74 9.67 -5.98
N ASP A 19 5.43 9.87 -7.26
CA ASP A 19 5.25 8.78 -8.22
C ASP A 19 6.53 7.95 -8.36
N GLY A 20 6.41 6.63 -8.15
CA GLY A 20 7.56 5.72 -8.10
C GLY A 20 8.23 5.64 -6.73
N GLY A 21 7.61 6.23 -5.69
CA GLY A 21 8.08 6.17 -4.32
C GLY A 21 8.23 4.73 -3.82
N ILE A 22 9.30 4.48 -3.07
CA ILE A 22 9.62 3.13 -2.58
C ILE A 22 8.59 2.69 -1.54
N VAL A 23 8.01 1.51 -1.78
CA VAL A 23 7.24 0.75 -0.80
C VAL A 23 8.10 -0.42 -0.33
N HIS A 24 8.19 -0.60 0.98
CA HIS A 24 8.97 -1.67 1.60
C HIS A 24 8.31 -2.16 2.89
N VAL A 25 8.93 -3.13 3.55
CA VAL A 25 8.52 -3.54 4.90
C VAL A 25 9.55 -3.05 5.91
N PHE A 26 9.08 -2.52 7.03
CA PHE A 26 9.93 -2.02 8.11
C PHE A 26 9.42 -2.48 9.48
N ARG A 27 10.18 -2.23 10.56
CA ARG A 27 9.67 -2.51 11.91
C ARG A 27 8.37 -1.74 12.14
N CYS A 28 7.37 -2.41 12.71
CA CYS A 28 6.11 -1.76 13.03
C CYS A 28 6.31 -0.71 14.12
N MET A 29 5.85 0.51 13.86
CA MET A 29 5.93 1.62 14.80
C MET A 29 4.57 2.33 14.86
N ASP A 30 3.94 2.35 16.03
CA ASP A 30 2.56 2.81 16.17
C ASP A 30 2.35 4.27 15.77
N ASN A 31 3.37 5.12 15.94
CA ASN A 31 3.33 6.53 15.60
C ASN A 31 4.04 6.87 14.29
N GLU A 32 4.43 5.88 13.48
CA GLU A 32 5.08 6.12 12.19
C GLU A 32 4.03 6.46 11.11
N PRO A 33 3.99 7.72 10.61
CA PRO A 33 3.03 8.14 9.60
C PRO A 33 3.18 7.40 8.26
N ASN A 34 4.41 7.02 7.89
CA ASN A 34 4.70 6.32 6.63
C ASN A 34 4.15 4.88 6.58
N GLN A 35 3.67 4.37 7.72
CA GLN A 35 3.07 3.03 7.84
C GLN A 35 1.55 3.08 7.96
N LYS A 36 0.93 4.24 7.71
CA LYS A 36 -0.51 4.41 7.84
C LYS A 36 -1.19 4.36 6.49
N TRP A 37 -2.09 3.40 6.34
CA TRP A 37 -2.87 3.10 5.15
C TRP A 37 -4.36 3.05 5.46
N THR A 38 -5.17 3.27 4.43
CA THR A 38 -6.64 3.15 4.46
C THR A 38 -7.10 2.42 3.19
N LEU A 39 -7.84 1.34 3.36
CA LEU A 39 -8.47 0.65 2.24
C LEU A 39 -9.83 1.30 1.95
N GLU A 40 -10.00 1.80 0.74
CA GLU A 40 -11.30 2.25 0.22
C GLU A 40 -12.03 1.04 -0.36
N SER A 41 -13.10 0.60 0.31
CA SER A 41 -13.77 -0.65 -0.01
C SER A 41 -14.53 -0.59 -1.34
N GLU A 42 -15.01 0.59 -1.74
CA GLU A 42 -15.76 0.80 -2.98
C GLU A 42 -14.87 0.68 -4.22
N THR A 43 -13.60 1.08 -4.11
CA THR A 43 -12.66 1.14 -5.26
C THR A 43 -11.55 0.10 -5.17
N GLY A 44 -11.40 -0.57 -4.02
CA GLY A 44 -10.28 -1.49 -3.74
C GLY A 44 -8.94 -0.79 -3.58
N LYS A 45 -8.91 0.55 -3.45
CA LYS A 45 -7.65 1.29 -3.37
C LYS A 45 -7.09 1.29 -1.96
N LEU A 46 -5.83 0.92 -1.82
CA LEU A 46 -5.09 1.08 -0.58
C LEU A 46 -4.37 2.44 -0.59
N LYS A 47 -5.00 3.44 0.03
CA LYS A 47 -4.53 4.83 0.08
C LYS A 47 -3.52 5.03 1.20
N HIS A 48 -2.49 5.82 0.93
CA HIS A 48 -1.57 6.25 1.98
C HIS A 48 -2.22 7.37 2.82
N ALA A 49 -2.08 7.31 4.14
CA ALA A 49 -2.79 8.22 5.04
C ALA A 49 -2.09 9.58 5.22
N THR A 50 -0.76 9.65 5.05
CA THR A 50 0.00 10.91 5.15
C THR A 50 0.25 11.56 3.80
N HIS A 51 0.84 10.84 2.84
CA HIS A 51 0.94 11.23 1.43
C HIS A 51 -0.44 11.21 0.75
N GLN A 52 -1.21 12.28 0.93
CA GLN A 52 -2.55 12.43 0.38
C GLN A 52 -2.54 12.35 -1.15
N GLY A 53 -3.52 11.65 -1.73
CA GLY A 53 -3.62 11.44 -3.18
C GLY A 53 -2.78 10.29 -3.72
N PHE A 54 -2.03 9.58 -2.87
CA PHE A 54 -1.23 8.42 -3.28
C PHE A 54 -1.84 7.08 -2.84
N CYS A 55 -1.66 6.08 -3.70
CA CYS A 55 -2.17 4.72 -3.57
C CYS A 55 -1.03 3.70 -3.70
N LEU A 56 -1.22 2.51 -3.11
CA LEU A 56 -0.38 1.35 -3.40
C LEU A 56 -0.64 0.89 -4.83
N ASP A 57 0.43 0.76 -5.61
CA ASP A 57 0.41 0.44 -7.03
C ASP A 57 1.44 -0.66 -7.34
N THR A 58 1.14 -1.54 -8.29
CA THR A 58 2.12 -2.44 -8.90
C THR A 58 2.64 -1.87 -10.21
N ASP A 59 3.96 -1.75 -10.37
CA ASP A 59 4.59 -1.32 -11.63
C ASP A 59 4.86 -2.50 -12.58
N PRO A 60 4.08 -2.70 -13.66
CA PRO A 60 4.31 -3.80 -14.60
C PRO A 60 5.62 -3.64 -15.39
N ALA A 61 6.12 -2.41 -15.55
CA ALA A 61 7.39 -2.16 -16.23
C ALA A 61 8.61 -2.53 -15.35
N GLN A 62 8.42 -2.64 -14.03
CA GLN A 62 9.44 -3.06 -13.08
C GLN A 62 9.11 -4.40 -12.44
N SER A 63 8.68 -5.39 -13.24
CA SER A 63 8.37 -6.75 -12.78
C SER A 63 7.31 -6.79 -11.67
N ASN A 64 6.27 -5.96 -11.78
CA ASN A 64 5.18 -5.82 -10.81
C ASN A 64 5.64 -5.41 -9.40
N LYS A 65 6.77 -4.67 -9.31
CA LYS A 65 7.25 -4.10 -8.05
C LYS A 65 6.18 -3.18 -7.43
N LEU A 66 6.01 -3.24 -6.12
CA LEU A 66 5.17 -2.29 -5.39
C LEU A 66 5.80 -0.89 -5.34
N GLN A 67 4.97 0.11 -5.56
CA GLN A 67 5.34 1.52 -5.50
C GLN A 67 4.20 2.36 -4.92
N LEU A 68 4.57 3.58 -4.51
CA LEU A 68 3.61 4.63 -4.26
C LEU A 68 3.38 5.40 -5.56
N TYR A 69 2.12 5.59 -5.94
CA TYR A 69 1.76 6.29 -7.17
C TYR A 69 0.47 7.07 -7.00
N GLY A 70 0.29 8.15 -7.77
CA GLY A 70 -0.92 8.95 -7.78
C GLY A 70 -2.17 8.08 -7.99
N CYS A 71 -3.16 8.24 -7.13
CA CYS A 71 -4.40 7.49 -7.18
C CYS A 71 -5.17 7.81 -8.48
N SER A 72 -5.45 6.81 -9.30
CA SER A 72 -6.21 6.96 -10.55
C SER A 72 -7.46 6.06 -10.55
N PRO A 73 -8.67 6.58 -10.85
CA PRO A 73 -9.94 5.82 -10.73
C PRO A 73 -9.98 4.54 -11.57
N ASN A 74 -9.32 4.54 -12.74
CA ASN A 74 -9.38 3.44 -13.70
C ASN A 74 -8.05 2.68 -13.82
N ASN A 75 -7.20 2.72 -12.79
CA ASN A 75 -5.94 1.98 -12.79
C ASN A 75 -6.11 0.64 -12.06
N ALA A 76 -6.15 -0.45 -12.83
CA ALA A 76 -6.25 -1.81 -12.29
C ALA A 76 -5.06 -2.19 -11.40
N ASN A 77 -3.89 -1.58 -11.60
CA ASN A 77 -2.69 -1.82 -10.79
C ASN A 77 -2.81 -1.28 -9.35
N GLN A 78 -3.86 -0.49 -9.08
CA GLN A 78 -4.15 0.09 -7.76
C GLN A 78 -5.38 -0.54 -7.09
N GLN A 79 -5.90 -1.64 -7.66
CA GLN A 79 -7.06 -2.34 -7.14
C GLN A 79 -6.64 -3.59 -6.38
N TRP A 80 -7.00 -3.62 -5.10
CA TRP A 80 -6.64 -4.67 -4.16
C TRP A 80 -7.92 -5.28 -3.59
N SER A 81 -7.92 -6.61 -3.43
CA SER A 81 -8.98 -7.33 -2.73
C SER A 81 -8.43 -7.90 -1.42
N VAL A 82 -9.26 -7.86 -0.39
CA VAL A 82 -8.96 -8.55 0.87
C VAL A 82 -9.54 -9.96 0.75
N ILE A 83 -8.66 -10.95 0.84
CA ILE A 83 -9.04 -12.36 0.80
C ILE A 83 -8.98 -12.88 2.23
N ASP A 84 -10.02 -13.59 2.65
CA ASP A 84 -10.00 -14.31 3.92
C ASP A 84 -9.03 -15.50 3.81
N PRO A 85 -8.05 -15.63 4.72
CA PRO A 85 -7.15 -16.79 4.74
C PRO A 85 -7.84 -18.15 4.82
N ALA A 86 -9.10 -18.23 5.27
CA ALA A 86 -9.87 -19.47 5.26
C ALA A 86 -10.37 -19.87 3.85
N ASN A 87 -10.30 -18.95 2.87
CA ASN A 87 -10.81 -19.12 1.51
C ASN A 87 -9.69 -19.26 0.44
N ILE A 88 -8.43 -19.42 0.87
CA ILE A 88 -7.25 -19.72 0.03
C ILE A 88 -6.65 -21.06 0.46
#